data_AF-A0A1S3QD65-F1
#
_entry.id   AF-A0A1S3QD65-F1
#
_cell.length_a   1.000
_cell.length_b   1.000
_cell.length_c   1.000
_cell.angle_alpha   90.00
_cell.angle_beta   90.00
_cell.angle_gamma   90.00
#
_symmetry.space_group_name_H-M   'P 1'
#
loop_
_entity.id
_entity.type
_entity.pdbx_description
1 polymer ?
#
loop_
_entity_poly.entity_id
_entity_poly.type
_entity_poly.pdbx_seq_one_letter_code
_entity_poly.pdbx_strand_id
1 'polypeptide(L)'
;MSRDEDRRSTMNKAKRKSRVDSPGGVRSRRTVQRRMTCPNFPEIAKVLQNPVPSPLTRSASLDELILRCLHCFDSDGKLSRGSQVVHMTLMMHSWVVPSQTFAQKLLTLYKDCPVEKRGLRRPQVCHLIRQWISRFPAVFEADPQLEQMMGELWTLARSETQDIIDTSYLYDAIPPCLFEYASCHRGKCSCTFETFSQLSPVTPVSQAPSQSVKKRKVSLLFDHMEPDEMAEHLSYLEFKNFCNVSFLDYRSYVVRGSVRDNPSLERSVMMCNGVSQWVQLMILSRHTAQQRAQVFTKFIHVAQRLHALQNFNTL
;
A
#
# COMPACT_ATOMS: atom_id res chain seq x y z
N MET A 1 54.28 -27.03 71.57
CA MET A 1 53.59 -28.00 72.44
C MET A 1 52.15 -28.07 71.93
N SER A 2 51.82 -29.04 71.06
CA SER A 2 51.22 -30.35 71.43
C SER A 2 49.87 -30.16 72.15
N ARG A 3 48.71 -30.68 71.74
CA ARG A 3 48.31 -31.92 71.04
C ARG A 3 46.82 -31.78 70.62
N ASP A 4 46.42 -32.30 69.44
CA ASP A 4 45.60 -33.52 69.19
C ASP A 4 44.17 -33.44 69.77
N GLU A 5 43.05 -33.79 69.13
CA GLU A 5 42.61 -34.96 68.34
C GLU A 5 41.26 -34.52 67.68
N ASP A 6 40.92 -34.64 66.40
CA ASP A 6 40.84 -35.72 65.40
C ASP A 6 39.71 -36.78 65.60
N ARG A 7 38.99 -37.04 64.49
CA ARG A 7 38.06 -38.17 64.15
C ARG A 7 36.60 -38.06 64.60
N ARG A 8 35.58 -38.40 63.78
CA ARG A 8 35.48 -39.28 62.59
C ARG A 8 34.16 -38.92 61.85
N SER A 9 34.08 -38.84 60.52
CA SER A 9 33.70 -39.99 59.69
C SER A 9 33.93 -39.70 58.20
N THR A 10 34.75 -40.56 57.62
CA THR A 10 35.14 -40.67 56.21
C THR A 10 34.16 -41.53 55.43
N MET A 11 33.88 -41.21 54.16
CA MET A 11 34.08 -42.19 53.08
C MET A 11 34.10 -41.55 51.69
N ASN A 12 35.29 -41.60 51.07
CA ASN A 12 35.50 -41.43 49.64
C ASN A 12 36.11 -42.74 49.13
N LYS A 13 35.50 -43.35 48.11
CA LYS A 13 36.03 -44.35 47.15
C LYS A 13 34.81 -44.89 46.37
N ALA A 14 34.80 -45.16 45.06
CA ALA A 14 35.83 -45.23 44.05
C ALA A 14 35.17 -45.15 42.66
N LYS A 15 35.99 -44.81 41.67
CA LYS A 15 35.72 -44.78 40.23
C LYS A 15 35.54 -46.21 39.68
N ARG A 16 34.43 -46.53 39.00
CA ARG A 16 34.44 -47.50 37.88
C ARG A 16 33.20 -47.36 36.98
N LYS A 17 33.49 -47.53 35.69
CA LYS A 17 32.70 -47.26 34.48
C LYS A 17 31.84 -48.49 34.14
N SER A 18 30.57 -48.29 33.79
CA SER A 18 29.84 -49.20 32.89
C SER A 18 28.90 -48.40 31.98
N ARG A 19 29.04 -48.65 30.67
CA ARG A 19 28.10 -48.27 29.62
C ARG A 19 27.03 -49.36 29.54
N VAL A 20 25.75 -48.98 29.46
CA VAL A 20 24.69 -49.76 28.80
C VAL A 20 23.70 -48.78 28.17
N ASP A 21 23.44 -49.00 26.87
CA ASP A 21 22.49 -48.36 25.96
C ASP A 21 21.02 -48.52 26.41
N SER A 22 20.13 -47.51 26.35
CA SER A 22 19.15 -47.17 25.27
C SER A 22 17.81 -46.73 25.96
N PRO A 23 16.74 -46.30 25.25
CA PRO A 23 16.57 -45.07 24.47
C PRO A 23 15.32 -44.26 24.92
N GLY A 24 15.15 -43.02 24.45
CA GLY A 24 13.84 -42.35 24.47
C GLY A 24 13.79 -41.03 25.25
N GLY A 25 13.82 -39.92 24.50
CA GLY A 25 13.63 -38.58 25.04
C GLY A 25 13.83 -37.53 23.96
N VAL A 26 12.93 -37.49 22.98
CA VAL A 26 12.90 -36.45 21.95
C VAL A 26 12.68 -35.09 22.62
N ARG A 27 13.75 -34.32 22.83
CA ARG A 27 13.64 -32.90 23.17
C ARG A 27 13.12 -32.17 21.94
N SER A 28 11.81 -31.89 21.95
CA SER A 28 11.14 -31.05 20.97
C SER A 28 11.75 -29.65 21.00
N ARG A 29 12.67 -29.40 20.07
CA ARG A 29 13.21 -28.07 19.78
C ARG A 29 12.10 -27.32 19.04
N ARG A 30 11.27 -26.57 19.78
CA ARG A 30 10.25 -25.69 19.18
C ARG A 30 10.95 -24.75 18.20
N THR A 31 10.76 -25.02 16.92
CA THR A 31 11.15 -24.12 15.83
C THR A 31 10.32 -22.86 15.95
N VAL A 32 11.00 -21.73 16.17
CA VAL A 32 10.44 -20.39 16.04
C VAL A 32 9.88 -20.28 14.63
N GLN A 33 8.55 -20.27 14.50
CA GLN A 33 7.89 -19.98 13.24
C GLN A 33 8.18 -18.52 12.89
N ARG A 34 9.11 -18.31 11.97
CA ARG A 34 9.21 -17.05 11.22
C ARG A 34 7.97 -16.96 10.32
N ARG A 35 6.89 -16.36 10.82
CA ARG A 35 5.84 -15.84 9.95
C ARG A 35 6.38 -14.55 9.34
N MET A 36 6.28 -14.44 8.02
CA MET A 36 6.59 -13.24 7.20
C MET A 36 8.05 -13.07 6.76
N THR A 37 8.61 -14.06 6.06
CA THR A 37 9.68 -13.81 5.07
C THR A 37 9.48 -14.75 3.87
N CYS A 38 9.95 -14.31 2.70
CA CYS A 38 9.81 -14.91 1.38
C CYS A 38 9.83 -16.46 1.36
N PRO A 39 9.09 -17.10 0.43
CA PRO A 39 9.01 -18.57 0.35
C PRO A 39 10.40 -19.21 0.29
N ASN A 40 10.57 -20.36 0.95
CA ASN A 40 11.89 -21.02 1.02
C ASN A 40 12.26 -21.63 -0.35
N PHE A 41 13.57 -21.71 -0.64
CA PHE A 41 14.05 -22.21 -1.94
C PHE A 41 13.53 -23.63 -2.30
N PRO A 42 13.45 -24.60 -1.36
CA PRO A 42 12.79 -25.89 -1.61
C PRO A 42 11.31 -25.81 -1.99
N GLU A 43 10.54 -24.91 -1.37
CA GLU A 43 9.11 -24.67 -1.68
C GLU A 43 8.95 -24.07 -3.07
N ILE A 44 9.81 -23.12 -3.44
CA ILE A 44 9.85 -22.54 -4.78
C ILE A 44 10.18 -23.65 -5.81
N ALA A 45 11.19 -24.47 -5.55
CA ALA A 45 11.55 -25.58 -6.42
C ALA A 45 10.41 -26.60 -6.58
N LYS A 46 9.65 -26.87 -5.51
CA LYS A 46 8.51 -27.78 -5.53
C LYS A 46 7.32 -27.25 -6.33
N VAL A 47 7.07 -25.94 -6.27
CA VAL A 47 6.05 -25.25 -7.09
C VAL A 47 6.45 -25.23 -8.57
N LEU A 48 7.74 -25.01 -8.87
CA LEU A 48 8.26 -25.05 -10.24
C LEU A 48 8.20 -26.44 -10.86
N GLN A 49 8.35 -27.50 -10.06
CA GLN A 49 8.29 -28.89 -10.53
C GLN A 49 6.87 -29.41 -10.77
N ASN A 50 5.86 -28.80 -10.13
CA ASN A 50 4.44 -29.15 -10.30
C ASN A 50 3.60 -27.89 -10.51
N PRO A 51 3.61 -27.29 -11.71
CA PRO A 51 2.71 -26.19 -12.01
C PRO A 51 1.28 -26.72 -11.98
N VAL A 52 0.54 -26.45 -10.91
CA VAL A 52 -0.92 -26.56 -10.96
C VAL A 52 -1.38 -25.64 -12.09
N PRO A 53 -2.04 -26.13 -13.14
CA PRO A 53 -2.53 -25.28 -14.21
C PRO A 53 -3.67 -24.42 -13.64
N SER A 54 -3.32 -23.30 -13.02
CA SER A 54 -4.28 -22.23 -12.83
C SER A 54 -4.53 -21.61 -14.20
N PRO A 55 -5.78 -21.30 -14.60
CA PRO A 55 -6.07 -20.62 -15.88
C PRO A 55 -5.29 -19.31 -16.11
N LEU A 56 -4.66 -18.78 -15.06
CA LEU A 56 -3.79 -17.61 -15.06
C LEU A 56 -2.32 -17.89 -15.46
N THR A 57 -1.90 -19.13 -15.70
CA THR A 57 -0.49 -19.45 -16.06
C THR A 57 -0.16 -19.30 -17.55
N ARG A 58 -1.15 -18.99 -18.42
CA ARG A 58 -0.89 -18.63 -19.81
C ARG A 58 -0.85 -17.11 -19.96
N SER A 59 0.18 -16.61 -20.64
CA SER A 59 0.20 -15.25 -21.16
C SER A 59 -1.09 -14.99 -21.94
N ALA A 60 -1.85 -13.97 -21.54
CA ALA A 60 -3.06 -13.54 -22.23
C ALA A 60 -2.77 -12.27 -23.03
N SER A 61 -3.40 -12.14 -24.20
CA SER A 61 -3.37 -10.85 -24.91
C SER A 61 -4.20 -9.81 -24.14
N LEU A 62 -4.00 -8.52 -24.42
CA LEU A 62 -4.81 -7.47 -23.83
C LEU A 62 -6.31 -7.68 -24.10
N ASP A 63 -6.65 -8.06 -25.34
CA ASP A 63 -8.03 -8.31 -25.75
C ASP A 63 -8.65 -9.49 -24.99
N GLU A 64 -7.88 -10.57 -24.81
CA GLU A 64 -8.32 -11.73 -24.03
C GLU A 64 -8.53 -11.37 -22.56
N LEU A 65 -7.63 -10.57 -21.98
CA LEU A 65 -7.74 -10.11 -20.59
C LEU A 65 -8.97 -9.21 -20.39
N ILE A 66 -9.22 -8.27 -21.31
CA ILE A 66 -10.42 -7.43 -21.29
C ILE A 66 -11.68 -8.30 -21.35
N LEU A 67 -11.73 -9.28 -22.26
CA LEU A 67 -12.88 -10.18 -22.37
C LEU A 67 -13.09 -10.99 -21.07
N ARG A 68 -12.02 -11.50 -20.45
CA ARG A 68 -12.11 -12.17 -19.14
C ARG A 68 -12.69 -11.26 -18.06
N CYS A 69 -12.30 -9.98 -18.04
CA CYS A 69 -12.87 -8.98 -17.13
C CYS A 69 -14.36 -8.75 -17.39
N LEU A 70 -14.78 -8.62 -18.65
CA LEU A 70 -16.19 -8.43 -19.02
C LEU A 70 -17.05 -9.62 -18.59
N HIS A 71 -16.55 -10.84 -18.75
CA HIS A 71 -17.23 -12.06 -18.32
C HIS A 71 -17.39 -12.19 -16.80
N CYS A 72 -16.73 -11.35 -16.00
CA CYS A 72 -16.94 -11.33 -14.54
C CYS A 72 -18.23 -10.61 -14.12
N PHE A 73 -18.86 -9.82 -15.00
CA PHE A 73 -20.08 -9.06 -14.70
C PHE A 73 -21.33 -9.86 -15.12
N ASP A 74 -22.30 -9.93 -14.21
CA ASP A 74 -23.65 -10.40 -14.52
C ASP A 74 -24.52 -9.29 -15.16
N SER A 75 -25.78 -9.60 -15.45
CA SER A 75 -26.75 -8.67 -16.06
C SER A 75 -27.04 -7.44 -15.22
N ASP A 76 -26.83 -7.52 -13.91
CA ASP A 76 -27.10 -6.44 -12.94
C ASP A 76 -25.81 -5.66 -12.61
N GLY A 77 -24.68 -5.99 -13.25
CA GLY A 77 -23.40 -5.35 -13.04
C GLY A 77 -22.67 -5.78 -11.76
N LYS A 78 -23.14 -6.85 -11.10
CA LYS A 78 -22.49 -7.41 -9.92
C LYS A 78 -21.36 -8.34 -10.35
N LEU A 79 -20.26 -8.26 -9.60
CA LEU A 79 -19.07 -9.08 -9.85
C LEU A 79 -19.31 -10.51 -9.34
N SER A 80 -19.19 -11.47 -10.24
CA SER A 80 -19.20 -12.91 -9.95
C SER A 80 -17.82 -13.39 -9.44
N ARG A 81 -17.63 -14.72 -9.30
CA ARG A 81 -16.33 -15.32 -8.92
C ARG A 81 -15.27 -14.93 -9.96
N GLY A 82 -14.36 -14.02 -9.60
CA GLY A 82 -13.37 -13.46 -10.53
C GLY A 82 -13.02 -11.98 -10.32
N SER A 83 -13.62 -11.30 -9.33
CA SER A 83 -13.37 -9.88 -9.01
C SER A 83 -11.89 -9.48 -8.89
N GLN A 84 -11.03 -10.42 -8.49
CA GLN A 84 -9.58 -10.20 -8.41
C GLN A 84 -8.97 -9.90 -9.78
N VAL A 85 -9.40 -10.58 -10.85
CA VAL A 85 -8.89 -10.35 -12.21
C VAL A 85 -9.26 -8.96 -12.70
N VAL A 86 -10.49 -8.51 -12.42
CA VAL A 86 -10.95 -7.15 -12.73
C VAL A 86 -10.10 -6.13 -11.97
N HIS A 87 -9.94 -6.30 -10.65
CA HIS A 87 -9.15 -5.38 -9.84
C HIS A 87 -7.68 -5.32 -10.27
N MET A 88 -7.05 -6.49 -10.48
CA MET A 88 -5.67 -6.60 -10.96
C MET A 88 -5.51 -5.94 -12.33
N THR A 89 -6.42 -6.19 -13.27
CA THR A 89 -6.33 -5.59 -14.62
C THR A 89 -6.46 -4.07 -14.54
N LEU A 90 -7.46 -3.55 -13.83
CA LEU A 90 -7.68 -2.11 -13.72
C LEU A 90 -6.53 -1.40 -13.00
N MET A 91 -5.93 -2.02 -11.98
CA MET A 91 -4.78 -1.46 -11.28
C MET A 91 -3.48 -1.56 -12.09
N MET A 92 -3.28 -2.68 -12.80
CA MET A 92 -1.98 -3.03 -13.36
C MET A 92 -1.84 -2.80 -14.86
N HIS A 93 -2.93 -2.54 -15.61
CA HIS A 93 -2.85 -2.38 -17.08
C HIS A 93 -1.84 -1.32 -17.49
N SER A 94 -1.71 -0.23 -16.72
CA SER A 94 -0.82 0.90 -17.02
C SER A 94 0.67 0.53 -17.00
N TRP A 95 1.04 -0.59 -16.39
CA TRP A 95 2.40 -1.13 -16.43
C TRP A 95 2.75 -1.78 -17.77
N VAL A 96 1.74 -2.22 -18.52
CA VAL A 96 1.92 -2.94 -19.79
C VAL A 96 1.52 -2.07 -20.97
N VAL A 97 0.41 -1.33 -20.86
CA VAL A 97 -0.14 -0.48 -21.93
C VAL A 97 -0.60 0.86 -21.37
N PRO A 98 -0.51 1.97 -22.12
CA PRO A 98 -1.09 3.23 -21.71
C PRO A 98 -2.60 3.11 -21.46
N SER A 99 -3.12 3.82 -20.46
CA SER A 99 -4.55 3.82 -20.12
C SER A 99 -5.41 4.29 -21.30
N GLN A 100 -4.86 5.13 -22.18
CA GLN A 100 -5.53 5.57 -23.40
C GLN A 100 -5.74 4.41 -24.37
N THR A 101 -4.73 3.56 -24.56
CA THR A 101 -4.85 2.35 -25.39
C THR A 101 -5.86 1.37 -24.79
N PHE A 102 -5.87 1.22 -23.46
CA PHE A 102 -6.86 0.40 -22.76
C PHE A 102 -8.29 0.92 -22.98
N ALA A 103 -8.51 2.22 -22.79
CA ALA A 103 -9.80 2.87 -23.06
C ALA A 103 -10.22 2.70 -24.51
N GLN A 104 -9.33 2.97 -25.48
CA GLN A 104 -9.62 2.83 -26.90
C GLN A 104 -10.12 1.41 -27.25
N LYS A 105 -9.53 0.36 -26.66
CA LYS A 105 -10.00 -1.02 -26.83
C LYS A 105 -11.42 -1.23 -26.29
N LEU A 106 -11.74 -0.65 -25.13
CA LEU A 106 -13.10 -0.68 -24.57
C LEU A 106 -14.10 0.07 -25.47
N LEU A 107 -13.71 1.23 -25.99
CA LEU A 107 -14.52 2.00 -26.94
C LEU A 107 -14.82 1.20 -28.22
N THR A 108 -13.81 0.53 -28.78
CA THR A 108 -13.96 -0.35 -29.95
C THR A 108 -14.91 -1.51 -29.64
N LEU A 109 -14.78 -2.16 -28.48
CA LEU A 109 -15.68 -3.24 -28.05
C LEU A 109 -17.14 -2.78 -27.88
N TYR A 110 -17.36 -1.51 -27.53
CA TYR A 110 -18.68 -0.92 -27.42
C TYR A 110 -19.27 -0.57 -28.80
N LYS A 111 -18.50 0.12 -29.65
CA LYS A 111 -18.91 0.61 -30.98
C LYS A 111 -19.14 -0.55 -31.96
N ASP A 112 -18.18 -1.47 -32.05
CA ASP A 112 -18.17 -2.54 -33.06
C ASP A 112 -18.88 -3.81 -32.56
N CYS A 113 -19.72 -3.69 -31.53
CA CYS A 113 -20.45 -4.83 -30.97
C CYS A 113 -21.51 -5.34 -31.97
N PRO A 114 -21.48 -6.63 -32.36
CA PRO A 114 -22.51 -7.26 -33.18
C PRO A 114 -23.89 -7.11 -32.53
N VAL A 115 -24.92 -6.87 -33.35
CA VAL A 115 -26.28 -6.54 -32.90
C VAL A 115 -26.82 -7.59 -31.92
N GLU A 116 -26.52 -8.86 -32.17
CA GLU A 116 -26.98 -10.00 -31.37
C GLU A 116 -26.39 -10.01 -29.96
N LYS A 117 -25.20 -9.44 -29.78
CA LYS A 117 -24.48 -9.41 -28.50
C LYS A 117 -24.55 -8.07 -27.79
N ARG A 118 -25.17 -7.04 -28.39
CA ARG A 118 -25.25 -5.69 -27.82
C ARG A 118 -25.87 -5.67 -26.43
N GLY A 119 -26.97 -6.40 -26.24
CA GLY A 119 -27.70 -6.46 -24.97
C GLY A 119 -26.91 -7.02 -23.79
N LEU A 120 -25.86 -7.82 -24.04
CA LEU A 120 -24.99 -8.35 -22.99
C LEU A 120 -23.67 -7.57 -22.90
N ARG A 121 -23.02 -7.33 -24.05
CA ARG A 121 -21.64 -6.84 -24.08
C ARG A 121 -21.53 -5.35 -23.77
N ARG A 122 -22.46 -4.52 -24.24
CA ARG A 122 -22.42 -3.07 -23.98
C ARG A 122 -22.60 -2.76 -22.49
N PRO A 123 -23.57 -3.36 -21.77
CA PRO A 123 -23.66 -3.20 -20.31
C PRO A 123 -22.39 -3.64 -19.58
N GLN A 124 -21.81 -4.79 -19.92
CA GLN A 124 -20.56 -5.27 -19.30
C GLN A 124 -19.40 -4.28 -19.46
N VAL A 125 -19.27 -3.66 -20.65
CA VAL A 125 -18.26 -2.63 -20.89
C VAL A 125 -18.53 -1.41 -20.02
N CYS A 126 -19.78 -0.94 -19.94
CA CYS A 126 -20.17 0.17 -19.06
C CYS A 126 -19.88 -0.13 -17.58
N HIS A 127 -20.18 -1.34 -17.09
CA HIS A 127 -19.90 -1.74 -15.71
C HIS A 127 -18.40 -1.79 -15.41
N LEU A 128 -17.58 -2.33 -16.33
CA LEU A 128 -16.13 -2.34 -16.17
C LEU A 128 -15.56 -0.93 -16.10
N ILE A 129 -16.03 -0.05 -16.99
CA ILE A 129 -15.64 1.35 -17.03
C ILE A 129 -16.04 2.07 -15.74
N ARG A 130 -17.26 1.86 -15.26
CA ARG A 130 -17.71 2.38 -13.97
C ARG A 130 -16.79 1.92 -12.85
N GLN A 131 -16.46 0.63 -12.79
CA GLN A 131 -15.56 0.10 -11.76
C GLN A 131 -14.18 0.74 -11.86
N TRP A 132 -13.69 1.01 -13.06
CA TRP A 132 -12.42 1.70 -13.26
C TRP A 132 -12.44 3.12 -12.70
N ILE A 133 -13.44 3.91 -13.07
CA ILE A 133 -13.59 5.31 -12.63
C ILE A 133 -13.83 5.39 -11.13
N SER A 134 -14.71 4.54 -10.60
CA SER A 134 -15.04 4.53 -9.17
C SER A 134 -13.87 4.11 -8.29
N ARG A 135 -12.98 3.24 -8.77
CA ARG A 135 -11.91 2.66 -7.95
C ARG A 135 -10.57 3.36 -8.14
N PHE A 136 -10.37 4.04 -9.27
CA PHE A 136 -9.12 4.70 -9.62
C PHE A 136 -9.36 6.08 -10.27
N PRO A 137 -10.05 7.01 -9.58
CA PRO A 137 -10.36 8.34 -10.14
C PRO A 137 -9.10 9.14 -10.50
N ALA A 138 -8.03 9.02 -9.70
CA ALA A 138 -6.76 9.70 -9.94
C ALA A 138 -6.12 9.39 -11.31
N VAL A 139 -6.48 8.27 -11.97
CA VAL A 139 -5.99 7.93 -13.32
C VAL A 139 -6.56 8.90 -14.36
N PHE A 140 -7.80 9.35 -14.17
CA PHE A 140 -8.48 10.27 -15.07
C PHE A 140 -8.06 11.72 -14.78
N GLU A 141 -7.85 12.09 -13.51
CA GLU A 141 -7.31 13.42 -13.13
C GLU A 141 -5.93 13.67 -13.71
N ALA A 142 -5.11 12.62 -13.76
CA ALA A 142 -3.74 12.72 -14.26
C ALA A 142 -3.69 12.83 -15.81
N ASP A 143 -4.77 12.53 -16.52
CA ASP A 143 -4.79 12.44 -17.98
C ASP A 143 -6.09 13.01 -18.59
N PRO A 144 -6.07 14.30 -18.97
CA PRO A 144 -7.22 14.96 -19.58
C PRO A 144 -7.68 14.32 -20.91
N GLN A 145 -6.77 13.68 -21.64
CA GLN A 145 -7.11 13.01 -22.90
C GLN A 145 -7.92 11.74 -22.61
N LEU A 146 -7.52 10.98 -21.60
CA LEU A 146 -8.29 9.82 -21.15
C LEU A 146 -9.68 10.24 -20.68
N GLU A 147 -9.78 11.31 -19.89
CA GLU A 147 -11.06 11.87 -19.46
C GLU A 147 -11.96 12.23 -20.66
N GLN A 148 -11.42 12.92 -21.66
CA GLN A 148 -12.16 13.27 -22.88
C GLN A 148 -12.68 12.01 -23.61
N MET A 149 -11.85 10.98 -23.80
CA MET A 149 -12.27 9.75 -24.49
C MET A 149 -13.40 9.03 -23.76
N MET A 150 -13.39 9.03 -22.43
CA MET A 150 -14.49 8.49 -21.64
C MET A 150 -15.75 9.34 -21.83
N GLY A 151 -15.61 10.67 -21.83
CA GLY A 151 -16.69 11.61 -22.13
C GLY A 151 -17.38 11.34 -23.47
N GLU A 152 -16.61 11.10 -24.53
CA GLU A 152 -17.12 10.75 -25.87
C GLU A 152 -17.86 9.41 -25.90
N LEU A 153 -17.39 8.41 -25.15
CA LEU A 153 -18.12 7.15 -25.02
C LEU A 153 -19.48 7.35 -24.34
N TRP A 154 -19.52 8.19 -23.31
CA TRP A 154 -20.74 8.47 -22.56
C TRP A 154 -21.78 9.24 -23.37
N THR A 155 -21.36 10.21 -24.20
CA THR A 155 -22.28 10.91 -25.11
C THR A 155 -22.85 9.97 -26.15
N LEU A 156 -22.02 9.07 -26.69
CA LEU A 156 -22.47 8.03 -27.61
C LEU A 156 -23.50 7.10 -26.96
N ALA A 157 -23.19 6.54 -25.79
CA ALA A 157 -24.10 5.63 -25.09
C ALA A 157 -25.46 6.29 -24.79
N ARG A 158 -25.46 7.58 -24.47
CA ARG A 158 -26.67 8.37 -24.20
C ARG A 158 -27.52 8.63 -25.45
N SER A 159 -26.88 8.92 -26.58
CA SER A 159 -27.59 9.12 -27.85
C SER A 159 -28.30 7.85 -28.31
N GLU A 160 -27.71 6.67 -28.05
CA GLU A 160 -28.31 5.38 -28.39
C GLU A 160 -29.45 4.97 -27.44
N THR A 161 -29.47 5.46 -26.19
CA THR A 161 -30.54 5.17 -25.22
C THR A 161 -31.84 5.94 -25.45
N GLN A 162 -31.84 6.98 -26.28
CA GLN A 162 -33.05 7.79 -26.52
C GLN A 162 -34.01 7.10 -27.52
N ASP A 163 -33.53 6.14 -28.32
CA ASP A 163 -34.28 5.54 -29.42
C ASP A 163 -34.78 4.10 -29.17
N ILE A 164 -34.48 3.48 -28.02
CA ILE A 164 -34.86 2.08 -27.72
C ILE A 164 -35.47 1.97 -26.32
N ILE A 165 -36.71 1.50 -26.30
CA ILE A 165 -37.61 1.33 -25.14
C ILE A 165 -36.93 0.56 -23.97
N ASP A 166 -37.14 1.10 -22.76
CA ASP A 166 -36.85 0.59 -21.41
C ASP A 166 -35.36 0.35 -21.06
N THR A 167 -34.70 1.37 -20.52
CA THR A 167 -33.29 1.32 -20.08
C THR A 167 -33.06 2.00 -18.72
N SER A 168 -33.91 1.70 -17.74
CA SER A 168 -33.71 2.10 -16.34
C SER A 168 -32.36 1.60 -15.77
N TYR A 169 -31.88 0.44 -16.25
CA TYR A 169 -30.63 -0.20 -15.81
C TYR A 169 -29.35 0.57 -16.15
N LEU A 170 -29.33 1.39 -17.21
CA LEU A 170 -28.16 2.21 -17.55
C LEU A 170 -28.01 3.42 -16.62
N TYR A 171 -29.12 3.93 -16.06
CA TYR A 171 -29.13 5.03 -15.10
C TYR A 171 -28.69 4.58 -13.70
N ASP A 172 -29.03 3.35 -13.27
CA ASP A 172 -28.55 2.78 -12.02
C ASP A 172 -27.09 2.28 -12.10
N ALA A 173 -26.70 1.80 -13.29
CA ALA A 173 -25.35 1.30 -13.56
C ALA A 173 -24.30 2.40 -13.70
N ILE A 174 -24.63 3.68 -13.70
CA ILE A 174 -23.67 4.79 -13.84
C ILE A 174 -23.84 5.71 -12.64
N PRO A 175 -22.83 5.88 -11.76
CA PRO A 175 -23.03 6.69 -10.59
C PRO A 175 -23.12 8.16 -11.02
N PRO A 176 -24.04 8.96 -10.44
CA PRO A 176 -24.18 10.39 -10.70
C PRO A 176 -22.86 11.17 -10.59
N CYS A 177 -21.86 10.64 -9.88
CA CYS A 177 -20.55 11.25 -9.71
C CYS A 177 -19.81 11.52 -11.03
N LEU A 178 -20.08 10.78 -12.13
CA LEU A 178 -19.50 11.10 -13.45
C LEU A 178 -20.12 12.35 -14.10
N PHE A 179 -21.37 12.64 -13.78
CA PHE A 179 -22.07 13.85 -14.22
C PHE A 179 -21.53 15.08 -13.49
N GLU A 180 -21.23 14.92 -12.21
CA GLU A 180 -20.54 15.90 -11.38
C GLU A 180 -19.06 16.07 -11.76
N TYR A 181 -18.39 15.00 -12.18
CA TYR A 181 -16.99 15.05 -12.63
C TYR A 181 -16.82 15.81 -13.95
N ALA A 182 -17.63 15.49 -14.96
CA ALA A 182 -17.59 16.16 -16.27
C ALA A 182 -18.13 17.60 -16.22
N SER A 183 -18.98 17.93 -15.24
CA SER A 183 -19.46 19.30 -14.99
C SER A 183 -18.53 20.11 -14.07
N CYS A 184 -17.49 19.50 -13.49
CA CYS A 184 -16.55 20.20 -12.62
C CYS A 184 -15.50 20.95 -13.44
N HIS A 185 -15.93 22.04 -14.09
CA HIS A 185 -14.99 23.08 -14.44
C HIS A 185 -14.30 23.58 -13.16
N ARG A 186 -12.99 23.29 -13.05
CA ARG A 186 -12.08 24.00 -12.15
C ARG A 186 -12.25 23.67 -10.65
N GLY A 187 -11.89 22.44 -10.26
CA GLY A 187 -11.24 22.18 -8.97
C GLY A 187 -12.05 22.35 -7.68
N LYS A 188 -13.37 22.10 -7.65
CA LYS A 188 -14.17 22.10 -6.40
C LYS A 188 -15.42 21.17 -6.42
N CYS A 189 -15.35 19.90 -6.86
CA CYS A 189 -16.45 18.96 -6.58
C CYS A 189 -16.21 18.27 -5.23
N SER A 190 -17.16 18.40 -4.30
CA SER A 190 -17.18 17.68 -2.99
C SER A 190 -17.59 16.19 -3.13
N CYS A 191 -17.70 15.70 -4.35
CA CYS A 191 -18.61 14.63 -4.74
C CYS A 191 -18.05 13.21 -4.53
N THR A 192 -16.80 13.09 -4.07
CA THR A 192 -16.21 11.82 -3.61
C THR A 192 -15.39 11.97 -2.33
N PHE A 193 -15.51 13.09 -1.60
CA PHE A 193 -14.60 13.38 -0.49
C PHE A 193 -15.27 13.54 0.89
N GLU A 194 -16.59 13.64 0.98
CA GLU A 194 -17.25 13.90 2.28
C GLU A 194 -17.33 12.70 3.23
N THR A 195 -17.10 11.46 2.77
CA THR A 195 -17.12 10.29 3.67
C THR A 195 -15.76 9.92 4.25
N PHE A 196 -14.64 10.51 3.79
CA PHE A 196 -13.30 10.18 4.33
C PHE A 196 -12.53 11.37 4.93
N SER A 197 -13.07 12.59 4.88
CA SER A 197 -12.30 13.80 5.24
C SER A 197 -12.86 14.63 6.39
N GLN A 198 -13.88 14.15 7.10
CA GLN A 198 -14.42 14.86 8.27
C GLN A 198 -13.58 14.74 9.56
N LEU A 199 -12.28 14.47 9.49
CA LEU A 199 -11.39 14.48 10.66
C LEU A 199 -10.06 15.20 10.43
N SER A 200 -10.03 16.31 9.69
CA SER A 200 -8.88 17.23 9.75
C SER A 200 -9.26 18.67 9.39
N PRO A 201 -9.11 19.64 10.31
CA PRO A 201 -9.22 21.05 9.96
C PRO A 201 -8.06 21.47 9.07
N VAL A 202 -8.40 22.11 7.95
CA VAL A 202 -7.47 22.71 6.98
C VAL A 202 -6.68 23.84 7.66
N THR A 203 -5.36 23.71 7.72
CA THR A 203 -4.44 24.83 8.04
C THR A 203 -3.76 25.29 6.76
N PRO A 204 -3.63 26.61 6.50
CA PRO A 204 -3.03 27.10 5.28
C PRO A 204 -1.53 26.81 5.21
N VAL A 205 -1.09 26.49 3.99
CA VAL A 205 0.29 26.23 3.56
C VAL A 205 1.22 27.35 4.02
N SER A 206 2.14 27.06 4.94
CA SER A 206 3.27 27.94 5.23
C SER A 206 4.35 27.77 4.17
N GLN A 207 4.67 28.88 3.51
CA GLN A 207 5.79 29.02 2.59
C GLN A 207 7.11 28.64 3.29
N ALA A 208 8.02 28.02 2.53
CA ALA A 208 9.37 27.68 2.97
C ALA A 208 10.13 28.94 3.43
N PRO A 209 10.80 28.93 4.60
CA PRO A 209 11.63 30.06 4.99
C PRO A 209 12.96 30.02 4.24
N SER A 210 13.31 31.17 3.64
CA SER A 210 14.60 31.47 3.06
C SER A 210 15.77 31.21 4.02
N GLN A 211 16.89 30.74 3.44
CA GLN A 211 18.17 30.53 4.11
C GLN A 211 18.69 31.86 4.67
N SER A 212 18.40 32.10 5.93
CA SER A 212 19.05 33.12 6.76
C SER A 212 19.41 32.45 8.07
N VAL A 213 20.64 32.66 8.51
CA VAL A 213 21.27 32.06 9.69
C VAL A 213 20.40 32.35 10.92
N LYS A 214 19.50 31.42 11.29
CA LYS A 214 18.58 31.59 12.41
C LYS A 214 19.10 30.87 13.64
N LYS A 215 19.29 31.68 14.69
CA LYS A 215 19.67 31.31 16.06
C LYS A 215 18.90 30.06 16.54
N ARG A 216 19.60 29.18 17.27
CA ARG A 216 19.09 27.92 17.84
C ARG A 216 17.79 28.16 18.62
N LYS A 217 16.66 27.81 18.00
CA LYS A 217 15.41 27.52 18.72
C LYS A 217 15.44 26.03 19.05
N VAL A 218 15.96 25.68 20.22
CA VAL A 218 15.78 24.32 20.77
C VAL A 218 14.36 24.30 21.32
N SER A 219 13.48 23.52 20.72
CA SER A 219 12.10 23.37 21.20
C SER A 219 12.13 22.71 22.57
N LEU A 220 11.75 23.45 23.61
CA LEU A 220 11.60 22.95 24.99
C LEU A 220 10.60 21.79 25.07
N LEU A 221 9.73 21.65 24.06
CA LEU A 221 8.74 20.59 23.97
C LEU A 221 9.36 19.19 23.94
N PHE A 222 10.54 19.03 23.32
CA PHE A 222 11.19 17.72 23.24
C PHE A 222 11.56 17.18 24.62
N ASP A 223 11.98 18.04 25.54
CA ASP A 223 12.45 17.60 26.85
C ASP A 223 11.30 17.06 27.72
N HIS A 224 10.08 17.56 27.50
CA HIS A 224 8.89 17.20 28.28
C HIS A 224 7.96 16.19 27.60
N MET A 225 8.07 16.00 26.28
CA MET A 225 7.25 15.03 25.54
C MET A 225 7.68 13.60 25.86
N GLU A 226 6.74 12.72 26.20
CA GLU A 226 7.09 11.33 26.49
C GLU A 226 7.51 10.58 25.20
N PRO A 227 8.41 9.59 25.30
CA PRO A 227 8.83 8.79 24.14
C PRO A 227 7.65 8.14 23.41
N ASP A 228 6.62 7.75 24.16
CA ASP A 228 5.43 7.10 23.62
C ASP A 228 4.61 8.04 22.75
N GLU A 229 4.33 9.24 23.27
CA GLU A 229 3.63 10.29 22.53
C GLU A 229 4.41 10.67 21.27
N MET A 230 5.72 10.79 21.36
CA MET A 230 6.58 11.13 20.23
C MET A 230 6.48 10.09 19.12
N ALA A 231 6.53 8.79 19.46
CA ALA A 231 6.39 7.71 18.50
C ALA A 231 5.00 7.72 17.82
N GLU A 232 3.94 8.03 18.57
CA GLU A 232 2.58 8.13 18.04
C GLU A 232 2.43 9.31 17.05
N HIS A 233 2.98 10.48 17.39
CA HIS A 233 2.95 11.64 16.50
C HIS A 233 3.78 11.40 15.23
N LEU A 234 4.97 10.84 15.35
CA LEU A 234 5.79 10.48 14.19
C LEU A 234 5.07 9.46 13.31
N SER A 235 4.42 8.46 13.91
CA SER A 235 3.64 7.47 13.18
C SER A 235 2.43 8.07 12.47
N TYR A 236 1.72 8.99 13.11
CA TYR A 236 0.60 9.70 12.47
C TYR A 236 1.07 10.53 11.26
N LEU A 237 2.18 11.26 11.40
CA LEU A 237 2.73 12.07 10.31
C LEU A 237 3.20 11.21 9.13
N GLU A 238 3.89 10.10 9.41
CA GLU A 238 4.31 9.14 8.39
C GLU A 238 3.11 8.50 7.71
N PHE A 239 2.14 8.01 8.47
CA PHE A 239 0.93 7.37 7.93
C PHE A 239 0.13 8.34 7.05
N LYS A 240 -0.01 9.60 7.47
CA LYS A 240 -0.67 10.64 6.65
C LYS A 240 0.06 10.88 5.33
N ASN A 241 1.40 10.90 5.34
CA ASN A 241 2.18 11.01 4.12
C ASN A 241 2.05 9.76 3.24
N PHE A 242 2.07 8.56 3.84
CA PHE A 242 1.92 7.28 3.15
C PHE A 242 0.56 7.17 2.44
N CYS A 243 -0.53 7.56 3.10
CA CYS A 243 -1.87 7.55 2.52
C CYS A 243 -2.04 8.48 1.31
N ASN A 244 -1.17 9.49 1.15
CA ASN A 244 -1.18 10.36 -0.02
C ASN A 244 -0.41 9.78 -1.22
N VAL A 245 0.26 8.64 -1.06
CA VAL A 245 0.99 7.97 -2.15
C VAL A 245 0.03 7.04 -2.89
N SER A 246 -0.18 7.31 -4.17
CA SER A 246 -1.03 6.52 -5.05
C SER A 246 -0.25 5.41 -5.78
N PHE A 247 -0.97 4.47 -6.40
CA PHE A 247 -0.33 3.45 -7.24
C PHE A 247 0.37 4.04 -8.49
N LEU A 248 -0.13 5.17 -9.00
CA LEU A 248 0.49 5.90 -10.11
C LEU A 248 1.86 6.44 -9.72
N ASP A 249 2.01 6.82 -8.45
CA ASP A 249 3.28 7.31 -7.92
C ASP A 249 4.33 6.19 -7.91
N TYR A 250 3.97 5.00 -7.43
CA TYR A 250 4.84 3.84 -7.48
C TYR A 250 5.21 3.45 -8.92
N ARG A 251 4.26 3.49 -9.85
CA ARG A 251 4.54 3.23 -11.27
C ARG A 251 5.52 4.26 -11.82
N SER A 252 5.27 5.55 -11.59
CA SER A 252 6.14 6.63 -12.05
C SER A 252 7.57 6.43 -11.52
N TYR A 253 7.69 6.13 -10.23
CA TYR A 253 8.97 5.85 -9.59
C TYR A 253 9.70 4.66 -10.22
N VAL A 254 9.04 3.52 -10.41
CA VAL A 254 9.68 2.32 -10.97
C VAL A 254 10.09 2.53 -12.44
N VAL A 255 9.27 3.23 -13.23
CA VAL A 255 9.57 3.51 -14.65
C VAL A 255 10.68 4.55 -14.79
N ARG A 256 10.68 5.60 -13.97
CA ARG A 256 11.66 6.70 -14.04
C ARG A 256 12.95 6.41 -13.24
N GLY A 257 12.92 5.47 -12.31
CA GLY A 257 14.01 5.20 -11.36
C GLY A 257 14.28 6.35 -10.38
N SER A 258 13.33 7.27 -10.21
CA SER A 258 13.51 8.52 -9.46
C SER A 258 12.19 9.00 -8.87
N VAL A 259 12.27 9.63 -7.69
CA VAL A 259 11.13 10.32 -7.06
C VAL A 259 10.89 11.72 -7.63
N ARG A 260 11.77 12.21 -8.52
CA ARG A 260 11.63 13.55 -9.11
C ARG A 260 10.31 13.71 -9.86
N ASP A 261 9.70 14.88 -9.69
CA ASP A 261 8.38 15.20 -10.24
C ASP A 261 7.26 14.30 -9.67
N ASN A 262 7.50 13.71 -8.49
CA ASN A 262 6.50 12.96 -7.72
C ASN A 262 6.32 13.59 -6.33
N PRO A 263 5.42 14.57 -6.17
CA PRO A 263 5.30 15.34 -4.92
C PRO A 263 4.95 14.48 -3.70
N SER A 264 4.17 13.41 -3.87
CA SER A 264 3.77 12.54 -2.77
C SER A 264 4.94 11.69 -2.27
N LEU A 265 5.69 11.04 -3.18
CA LEU A 265 6.87 10.26 -2.81
C LEU A 265 8.02 11.16 -2.33
N GLU A 266 8.25 12.32 -2.95
CA GLU A 266 9.23 13.29 -2.48
C GLU A 266 8.96 13.72 -1.04
N ARG A 267 7.69 14.00 -0.69
CA ARG A 267 7.30 14.35 0.67
C ARG A 267 7.55 13.21 1.65
N SER A 268 7.27 11.97 1.26
CA SER A 268 7.53 10.79 2.10
C SER A 268 9.04 10.59 2.35
N VAL A 269 9.86 10.68 1.29
CA VAL A 269 11.33 10.61 1.40
C VAL A 269 11.88 11.75 2.25
N MET A 270 11.38 12.97 2.04
CA MET A 270 11.77 14.15 2.81
C MET A 270 11.41 14.01 4.29
N MET A 271 10.26 13.40 4.62
CA MET A 271 9.87 13.12 6.00
C MET A 271 10.86 12.15 6.66
N CYS A 272 11.17 11.02 6.01
CA CYS A 272 12.09 10.01 6.54
C CYS A 272 13.51 10.61 6.78
N ASN A 273 14.03 11.32 5.78
CA ASN A 273 15.32 12.01 5.88
C ASN A 273 15.29 13.10 6.95
N GLY A 274 14.19 13.85 7.04
CA GLY A 274 13.98 14.91 8.03
C GLY A 274 13.96 14.38 9.46
N VAL A 275 13.29 13.25 9.72
CA VAL A 275 13.29 12.59 11.03
C VAL A 275 14.70 12.13 11.39
N SER A 276 15.41 11.49 10.47
CA SER A 276 16.80 11.05 10.69
C SER A 276 17.73 12.22 11.03
N GLN A 277 17.64 13.30 10.27
CA GLN A 277 18.43 14.51 10.50
C GLN A 277 18.03 15.20 11.81
N TRP A 278 16.73 15.23 12.13
CA TRP A 278 16.24 15.80 13.38
C TRP A 278 16.79 15.05 14.59
N VAL A 279 16.78 13.71 14.58
CA VAL A 279 17.40 12.89 15.64
C VAL A 279 18.89 13.24 15.81
N GLN A 280 19.65 13.27 14.71
CA GLN A 280 21.07 13.63 14.74
C GLN A 280 21.30 15.02 15.34
N LEU A 281 20.54 16.01 14.90
CA LEU A 281 20.65 17.38 15.39
C LEU A 281 20.22 17.51 16.86
N MET A 282 19.20 16.78 17.29
CA MET A 282 18.75 16.77 18.69
C MET A 282 19.83 16.22 19.61
N ILE A 283 20.52 15.15 19.21
CA ILE A 283 21.66 14.61 19.97
C ILE A 283 22.82 15.62 19.95
N LEU A 284 23.26 16.07 18.77
CA LEU A 284 24.41 16.97 18.63
C LEU A 284 24.18 18.36 19.22
N SER A 285 22.92 18.76 19.46
CA SER A 285 22.60 20.03 20.10
C SER A 285 23.04 20.10 21.57
N ARG A 286 23.25 18.96 22.25
CA ARG A 286 23.64 18.92 23.65
C ARG A 286 25.16 19.05 23.84
N HIS A 287 25.54 19.89 24.80
CA HIS A 287 26.94 20.30 25.00
C HIS A 287 27.77 19.24 25.73
N THR A 288 27.19 18.51 26.69
CA THR A 288 27.91 17.48 27.44
C THR A 288 27.64 16.08 26.91
N ALA A 289 28.61 15.17 27.07
CA ALA A 289 28.44 13.77 26.67
C ALA A 289 27.28 13.09 27.42
N GLN A 290 27.09 13.40 28.70
CA GLN A 290 26.01 12.87 29.52
C GLN A 290 24.63 13.29 29.00
N GLN A 291 24.45 14.57 28.62
CA GLN A 291 23.19 15.04 28.04
C GLN A 291 22.93 14.40 26.67
N ARG A 292 23.97 14.20 25.84
CA ARG A 292 23.84 13.49 24.57
C ARG A 292 23.37 12.05 24.78
N ALA A 293 23.95 11.34 25.76
CA ALA A 293 23.53 9.99 26.12
C ALA A 293 22.07 9.94 26.58
N GLN A 294 21.60 10.92 27.37
CA GLN A 294 20.19 11.00 27.78
C GLN A 294 19.23 11.14 26.58
N VAL A 295 19.53 12.03 25.64
CA VAL A 295 18.74 12.19 24.40
C VAL A 295 18.77 10.92 23.56
N PHE A 296 19.94 10.28 23.46
CA PHE A 296 20.09 9.01 22.73
C PHE A 296 19.24 7.89 23.34
N THR A 297 19.28 7.73 24.67
CA THR A 297 18.43 6.77 25.40
C THR A 297 16.94 7.06 25.18
N LYS A 298 16.55 8.35 25.17
CA LYS A 298 15.16 8.73 24.86
C LYS A 298 14.74 8.24 23.47
N PHE A 299 15.57 8.44 22.45
CA PHE A 299 15.27 7.94 21.09
C PHE A 299 15.27 6.41 20.99
N ILE A 300 16.04 5.69 21.81
CA ILE A 300 15.92 4.23 21.91
C ILE A 300 14.51 3.84 22.40
N HIS A 301 13.97 4.53 23.42
CA HIS A 301 12.60 4.26 23.88
C HIS A 301 11.56 4.61 22.80
N VAL A 302 11.74 5.71 22.07
CA VAL A 302 10.89 6.04 20.90
C VAL A 302 10.93 4.92 19.86
N ALA A 303 12.11 4.41 19.52
CA ALA A 303 12.27 3.29 18.58
C ALA A 303 11.60 2.00 19.08
N GLN A 304 11.74 1.68 20.37
CA GLN A 304 11.04 0.54 20.98
C GLN A 304 9.52 0.67 20.86
N ARG A 305 8.98 1.89 21.07
CA ARG A 305 7.56 2.16 20.87
C ARG A 305 7.14 2.08 19.40
N LEU A 306 7.92 2.63 18.47
CA LEU A 306 7.67 2.51 17.03
C LEU A 306 7.59 1.05 16.58
N HIS A 307 8.49 0.20 17.10
CA HIS A 307 8.44 -1.24 16.88
C HIS A 307 7.15 -1.87 17.44
N ALA A 308 6.72 -1.49 18.65
CA ALA A 308 5.46 -1.96 19.24
C ALA A 308 4.22 -1.50 18.44
N LEU A 309 4.27 -0.30 17.84
CA LEU A 309 3.25 0.23 16.92
C LEU A 309 3.32 -0.41 15.51
N GLN A 310 4.30 -1.27 15.25
CA GLN A 310 4.57 -1.88 13.93
C GLN A 310 4.86 -0.84 12.83
N ASN A 311 5.38 0.33 13.20
CA ASN A 311 5.84 1.34 12.25
C ASN A 311 7.32 1.10 11.91
N PHE A 312 7.56 0.25 10.91
CA PHE A 312 8.91 -0.11 10.48
C PHE A 312 9.58 0.91 9.57
N ASN A 313 8.83 1.87 9.02
CA ASN A 313 9.40 2.88 8.12
C ASN A 313 10.09 4.00 8.92
N THR A 314 9.52 4.36 10.08
CA THR A 314 10.09 5.38 10.97
C THR A 314 11.13 4.82 11.94
N LEU A 315 11.02 3.53 12.29
CA LEU A 315 11.94 2.80 13.17
C LEU A 315 13.36 2.72 12.58
#